data_AF-A0AA37SZF4-F1
#
_entry.id   AF-A0AA37SZF4-F1
#
_cell.length_a   1.000
_cell.length_b   1.000
_cell.length_c   1.000
_cell.angle_alpha   90.00
_cell.angle_beta   90.00
_cell.angle_gamma   90.00
#
_symmetry.space_group_name_H-M   'P 1'
#
loop_
_entity.id
_entity.type
_entity.pdbx_description
1 polymer ?
#
loop_
_entity_poly.entity_id
_entity_poly.type
_entity_poly.pdbx_seq_one_letter_code
_entity_poly.pdbx_strand_id
1 'polypeptide(L)'
;MHKSYRLGLFIVAIALFAMIYAVNHKEHDAKPAPVKLLQTTEQVDAKESQYLPETAHTRSGNTNEQSAKSTDPQSSTIEIYKVAKLAFSCRNIPANENELADWIDSANQNNELSTTIESVTSRYENCVNVDRNTIYVDLLLEASKKGSDDAIDILWFLNNKDLIQGLGLGSLSRDELVEQLTNFTVEKYEITEKTALLGGEKSILRLIQGYRQFDPATQGQSFEKSLAYTYLLLETTSDDDNYRRADWFKASLQKRMTLDEISHATVLADELLLKYQKDY
;
A
#
# COMPACT_ATOMS: atom_id res chain seq x y z
N MET A 1 -29.41 25.65 29.38
CA MET A 1 -29.36 24.28 28.84
C MET A 1 -28.33 24.24 27.71
N HIS A 2 -27.07 23.86 27.94
CA HIS A 2 -26.09 23.56 26.86
C HIS A 2 -24.75 22.96 27.31
N LYS A 3 -24.56 22.61 28.59
CA LYS A 3 -23.28 22.04 29.08
C LYS A 3 -23.20 20.50 29.08
N SER A 4 -24.30 19.79 28.86
CA SER A 4 -24.31 18.32 29.02
C SER A 4 -24.02 17.52 27.73
N TYR A 5 -24.01 18.16 26.55
CA TYR A 5 -23.75 17.45 25.28
C TYR A 5 -22.27 17.33 24.89
N ARG A 6 -21.39 18.18 25.43
CA ARG A 6 -19.95 18.14 25.14
C ARG A 6 -19.19 17.05 25.90
N LEU A 7 -19.71 16.61 27.05
CA LEU A 7 -19.09 15.53 27.82
C LEU A 7 -19.42 14.14 27.23
N GLY A 8 -20.59 13.99 26.60
CA GLY A 8 -21.02 12.74 25.97
C GLY A 8 -20.19 12.38 24.73
N LEU A 9 -19.89 13.34 23.85
CA LEU A 9 -19.04 13.09 22.67
C LEU A 9 -17.59 12.76 23.02
N PHE A 10 -17.05 13.35 24.09
CA PHE A 10 -15.68 13.07 24.53
C PHE A 10 -15.53 11.64 25.08
N ILE A 11 -16.55 11.11 25.76
CA ILE A 11 -16.54 9.75 26.30
C ILE A 11 -16.66 8.71 25.18
N VAL A 12 -17.43 8.99 24.12
CA VAL A 12 -17.56 8.09 22.95
C VAL A 12 -16.27 8.06 22.11
N ALA A 13 -15.59 9.19 21.94
CA ALA A 13 -14.31 9.24 21.23
C ALA A 13 -13.17 8.51 21.96
N ILE A 14 -13.14 8.57 23.30
CA ILE A 14 -12.17 7.83 24.13
C ILE A 14 -12.47 6.32 24.10
N ALA A 15 -13.75 5.92 24.08
CA ALA A 15 -14.14 4.51 23.98
C ALA A 15 -13.79 3.89 22.61
N LEU A 16 -13.93 4.66 21.51
CA LEU A 16 -13.50 4.22 20.18
C LEU A 16 -11.97 4.07 20.08
N PHE A 17 -11.20 4.99 20.67
CA PHE A 17 -9.74 4.86 20.75
C PHE A 17 -9.28 3.67 21.59
N ALA A 18 -9.96 3.40 22.72
CA ALA A 18 -9.64 2.26 23.57
C ALA A 18 -9.98 0.90 22.91
N MET A 19 -11.06 0.82 22.11
CA MET A 19 -11.36 -0.40 21.34
C MET A 19 -10.35 -0.67 20.23
N ILE A 20 -9.89 0.37 19.51
CA ILE A 20 -8.87 0.22 18.47
C ILE A 20 -7.53 -0.22 19.09
N TYR A 21 -7.19 0.29 20.27
CA TYR A 21 -5.97 -0.10 20.99
C TYR A 21 -6.05 -1.53 21.57
N ALA A 22 -7.24 -1.96 22.04
CA ALA A 22 -7.42 -3.28 22.66
C ALA A 22 -7.53 -4.43 21.64
N VAL A 23 -7.98 -4.17 20.41
CA VAL A 23 -8.00 -5.18 19.33
C VAL A 23 -6.58 -5.50 18.86
N ASN A 24 -5.67 -4.52 18.85
CA ASN A 24 -4.27 -4.72 18.44
C ASN A 24 -3.41 -5.48 19.46
N HIS A 25 -3.85 -5.61 20.71
CA HIS A 25 -3.06 -6.22 21.80
C HIS A 25 -3.48 -7.64 22.19
N LYS A 26 -4.47 -8.25 21.53
CA LYS A 26 -4.99 -9.58 21.91
C LYS A 26 -4.55 -10.76 21.03
N GLU A 27 -3.72 -10.54 20.00
CA GLU A 27 -3.30 -11.62 19.08
C GLU A 27 -1.92 -12.26 19.38
N HIS A 28 -1.28 -11.98 20.52
CA HIS A 28 0.07 -12.49 20.81
C HIS A 28 0.22 -13.58 21.88
N ASP A 29 -0.87 -14.15 22.43
CA ASP A 29 -0.78 -15.21 23.45
C ASP A 29 -1.38 -16.56 23.02
N ALA A 30 -0.96 -17.07 21.85
CA ALA A 30 -1.17 -18.48 21.49
C ALA A 30 0.12 -19.09 20.94
N LYS A 31 0.86 -19.79 21.82
CA LYS A 31 2.07 -20.55 21.51
C LYS A 31 1.71 -21.76 20.61
N PRO A 32 2.25 -21.90 19.39
CA PRO A 32 1.99 -23.11 18.59
C PRO A 32 2.78 -24.30 19.16
N ALA A 33 2.10 -25.46 19.20
CA ALA A 33 2.67 -26.75 19.62
C ALA A 33 3.72 -27.26 18.62
N PRO A 34 4.72 -28.06 19.04
CA PRO A 34 5.80 -28.49 18.17
C PRO A 34 5.33 -29.49 17.12
N VAL A 35 5.55 -29.16 15.85
CA VAL A 35 5.33 -30.06 14.71
C VAL A 35 6.49 -31.06 14.64
N LYS A 36 6.14 -32.35 14.60
CA LYS A 36 7.06 -33.49 14.56
C LYS A 36 7.61 -33.62 13.13
N LEU A 37 8.92 -33.43 12.98
CA LEU A 37 9.65 -33.58 11.71
C LEU A 37 9.63 -35.07 11.29
N LEU A 38 8.98 -35.39 10.18
CA LEU A 38 9.11 -36.68 9.52
C LEU A 38 10.15 -36.52 8.40
N GLN A 39 11.31 -37.14 8.60
CA GLN A 39 12.30 -37.36 7.57
C GLN A 39 11.80 -38.45 6.63
N THR A 40 11.77 -38.16 5.34
CA THR A 40 11.79 -39.17 4.28
C THR A 40 12.92 -38.83 3.34
N THR A 41 13.97 -39.65 3.44
CA THR A 41 15.01 -39.81 2.43
C THR A 41 14.46 -40.55 1.23
N GLU A 42 14.68 -40.03 0.03
CA GLU A 42 14.91 -40.85 -1.16
C GLU A 42 15.81 -40.12 -2.15
N GLN A 43 16.90 -40.80 -2.51
CA GLN A 43 17.90 -40.40 -3.49
C GLN A 43 17.32 -40.49 -4.91
N VAL A 44 17.94 -39.80 -5.88
CA VAL A 44 18.58 -40.34 -7.12
C VAL A 44 18.22 -39.29 -8.21
N ASP A 45 19.04 -38.74 -9.11
CA ASP A 45 20.29 -39.14 -9.75
C ASP A 45 21.04 -37.90 -10.26
N ALA A 46 22.35 -38.03 -10.41
CA ALA A 46 23.21 -37.06 -11.07
C ALA A 46 23.15 -37.22 -12.60
N LYS A 47 23.03 -36.10 -13.34
CA LYS A 47 23.55 -36.02 -14.70
C LYS A 47 24.02 -34.61 -15.06
N GLU A 48 25.30 -34.59 -15.38
CA GLU A 48 26.18 -33.55 -15.90
C GLU A 48 25.72 -32.98 -17.25
N SER A 49 25.74 -31.65 -17.39
CA SER A 49 26.09 -31.01 -18.66
C SER A 49 26.56 -29.58 -18.46
N GLN A 50 27.85 -29.39 -18.72
CA GLN A 50 28.49 -28.13 -19.05
C GLN A 50 27.79 -27.47 -20.25
N TYR A 51 27.68 -26.14 -20.29
CA TYR A 51 28.03 -25.31 -21.45
C TYR A 51 27.89 -23.82 -21.09
N LEU A 52 29.01 -23.17 -20.81
CA LEU A 52 29.23 -21.74 -21.10
C LEU A 52 29.58 -21.62 -22.59
N PRO A 53 29.28 -20.48 -23.22
CA PRO A 53 30.42 -19.79 -23.80
C PRO A 53 30.44 -18.28 -23.50
N GLU A 54 31.62 -17.89 -23.05
CA GLU A 54 32.25 -16.59 -23.09
C GLU A 54 32.43 -16.15 -24.55
N THR A 55 31.98 -14.96 -24.93
CA THR A 55 32.66 -14.15 -25.97
C THR A 55 32.46 -12.66 -25.68
N ALA A 56 33.54 -12.05 -25.21
CA ALA A 56 33.75 -10.62 -25.26
C ALA A 56 34.05 -10.22 -26.72
N HIS A 57 33.27 -9.29 -27.26
CA HIS A 57 33.70 -8.48 -28.40
C HIS A 57 33.51 -7.00 -28.08
N THR A 58 34.66 -6.35 -27.88
CA THR A 58 34.90 -4.92 -27.98
C THR A 58 34.34 -4.39 -29.30
N ARG A 59 33.41 -3.44 -29.24
CA ARG A 59 33.15 -2.52 -30.36
C ARG A 59 32.97 -1.11 -29.83
N SER A 60 34.04 -0.34 -30.01
CA SER A 60 34.06 1.12 -29.99
C SER A 60 32.98 1.68 -30.92
N GLY A 61 32.19 2.60 -30.38
CA GLY A 61 31.15 3.34 -31.08
C GLY A 61 30.84 4.60 -30.31
N ASN A 62 31.59 5.67 -30.60
CA ASN A 62 31.18 7.03 -30.24
C ASN A 62 29.94 7.38 -31.07
N THR A 63 28.79 7.44 -30.43
CA THR A 63 27.62 8.16 -30.94
C THR A 63 27.08 9.02 -29.82
N ASN A 64 27.30 10.33 -29.97
CA ASN A 64 26.58 11.36 -29.26
C ASN A 64 25.08 11.17 -29.52
N GLU A 65 24.35 10.60 -28.58
CA GLU A 65 22.90 10.71 -28.53
C GLU A 65 22.52 11.76 -27.50
N GLN A 66 22.46 13.00 -27.95
CA GLN A 66 21.51 13.96 -27.40
C GLN A 66 20.11 13.42 -27.71
N SER A 67 19.58 12.59 -26.81
CA SER A 67 18.17 12.19 -26.87
C SER A 67 17.31 13.39 -26.51
N ALA A 68 16.66 13.95 -27.54
CA ALA A 68 15.61 14.93 -27.41
C ALA A 68 14.47 14.31 -26.58
N LYS A 69 14.24 14.90 -25.40
CA LYS A 69 13.18 14.54 -24.46
C LYS A 69 11.80 14.75 -25.08
N SER A 70 11.28 13.75 -25.81
CA SER A 70 9.83 13.65 -26.05
C SER A 70 9.17 13.37 -24.72
N THR A 71 8.53 14.39 -24.14
CA THR A 71 7.98 14.31 -22.79
C THR A 71 6.58 13.72 -22.87
N ASP A 72 6.49 12.41 -23.07
CA ASP A 72 5.24 11.68 -22.89
C ASP A 72 4.78 11.82 -21.42
N PRO A 73 3.57 12.34 -21.16
CA PRO A 73 3.02 12.43 -19.81
C PRO A 73 3.05 11.09 -19.06
N GLN A 74 2.83 9.96 -19.74
CA GLN A 74 2.87 8.63 -19.12
C GLN A 74 4.28 8.25 -18.68
N SER A 75 5.28 8.49 -19.54
CA SER A 75 6.69 8.35 -19.18
C SER A 75 7.05 9.20 -17.95
N SER A 76 6.52 10.42 -17.84
CA SER A 76 6.76 11.26 -16.66
C SER A 76 6.14 10.71 -15.37
N THR A 77 4.92 10.15 -15.44
CA THR A 77 4.24 9.53 -14.29
C THR A 77 4.99 8.31 -13.76
N ILE A 78 5.46 7.45 -14.68
CA ILE A 78 6.23 6.25 -14.33
C ILE A 78 7.53 6.63 -13.61
N GLU A 79 8.25 7.64 -14.10
CA GLU A 79 9.50 8.07 -13.47
C GLU A 79 9.27 8.68 -12.08
N ILE A 80 8.23 9.51 -11.90
CA ILE A 80 7.85 10.03 -10.58
C ILE A 80 7.57 8.89 -9.61
N TYR A 81 6.76 7.92 -10.02
CA TYR A 81 6.43 6.75 -9.20
C TYR A 81 7.70 5.95 -8.83
N LYS A 82 8.61 5.70 -9.78
CA LYS A 82 9.84 4.95 -9.52
C LYS A 82 10.71 5.64 -8.47
N VAL A 83 10.89 6.96 -8.59
CA VAL A 83 11.64 7.76 -7.60
C VAL A 83 10.96 7.67 -6.23
N ALA A 84 9.64 7.86 -6.18
CA ALA A 84 8.87 7.80 -4.95
C ALA A 84 8.95 6.41 -4.27
N LYS A 85 8.80 5.33 -5.05
CA LYS A 85 8.90 3.95 -4.58
C LYS A 85 10.29 3.63 -4.05
N LEU A 86 11.33 4.09 -4.72
CA LEU A 86 12.71 3.89 -4.27
C LEU A 86 12.97 4.62 -2.95
N ALA A 87 12.60 5.90 -2.85
CA ALA A 87 12.71 6.68 -1.62
C ALA A 87 11.92 6.03 -0.47
N PHE A 88 10.66 5.63 -0.72
CA PHE A 88 9.84 4.89 0.25
C PHE A 88 10.52 3.60 0.72
N SER A 89 11.07 2.82 -0.22
CA SER A 89 11.75 1.54 0.09
C SER A 89 13.03 1.74 0.89
N CYS A 90 13.69 2.89 0.78
CA CYS A 90 14.94 3.21 1.47
C CYS A 90 14.74 3.96 2.79
N ARG A 91 13.54 4.43 3.13
CA ARG A 91 13.29 5.32 4.29
C ARG A 91 13.75 4.79 5.65
N ASN A 92 13.81 3.47 5.82
CA ASN A 92 14.23 2.79 7.06
C ASN A 92 15.54 2.00 6.88
N ILE A 93 16.27 2.25 5.79
CA ILE A 93 17.55 1.60 5.49
C ILE A 93 18.68 2.59 5.80
N PRO A 94 19.75 2.16 6.50
CA PRO A 94 20.90 3.01 6.81
C PRO A 94 21.41 3.82 5.62
N ALA A 95 21.85 5.06 5.86
CA ALA A 95 22.24 5.97 4.78
C ALA A 95 23.68 5.76 4.31
N ASN A 96 24.54 5.22 5.17
CA ASN A 96 25.96 4.99 4.90
C ASN A 96 26.49 3.79 5.70
N GLU A 97 27.75 3.42 5.45
CA GLU A 97 28.39 2.24 6.04
C GLU A 97 28.49 2.33 7.57
N ASN A 98 28.72 3.53 8.11
CA ASN A 98 28.81 3.72 9.56
C ASN A 98 27.44 3.48 10.22
N GLU A 99 26.39 4.09 9.67
CA GLU A 99 25.02 3.85 10.15
C GLU A 99 24.59 2.39 9.99
N LEU A 100 25.06 1.71 8.93
CA LEU A 100 24.79 0.28 8.74
C LEU A 100 25.47 -0.55 9.84
N ALA A 101 26.73 -0.27 10.13
CA ALA A 101 27.46 -0.95 11.21
C ALA A 101 26.78 -0.72 12.57
N ASP A 102 26.44 0.52 12.90
CA ASP A 102 25.72 0.87 14.13
C ASP A 102 24.36 0.17 14.22
N TRP A 103 23.64 0.08 13.10
CA TRP A 103 22.37 -0.63 13.02
C TRP A 103 22.53 -2.14 13.23
N ILE A 104 23.54 -2.77 12.62
CA ILE A 104 23.84 -4.21 12.78
C ILE A 104 24.22 -4.52 14.23
N ASP A 105 25.06 -3.70 14.85
CA ASP A 105 25.46 -3.87 16.25
C ASP A 105 24.24 -3.77 17.18
N SER A 106 23.38 -2.77 16.94
CA SER A 106 22.12 -2.61 17.68
C SER A 106 21.17 -3.79 17.48
N ALA A 107 21.04 -4.29 16.24
CA ALA A 107 20.19 -5.42 15.90
C ALA A 107 20.66 -6.71 16.62
N ASN A 108 21.96 -6.98 16.63
CA ASN A 108 22.55 -8.10 17.35
C ASN A 108 22.30 -8.00 18.87
N GLN A 109 22.48 -6.82 19.45
CA GLN A 109 22.23 -6.58 20.88
C GLN A 109 20.76 -6.81 21.25
N ASN A 110 19.84 -6.49 20.35
CA ASN A 110 18.40 -6.66 20.54
C ASN A 110 17.90 -8.08 20.18
N ASN A 111 18.78 -9.00 19.80
CA ASN A 111 18.43 -10.34 19.31
C ASN A 111 17.45 -10.31 18.12
N GLU A 112 17.63 -9.34 17.22
CA GLU A 112 16.92 -9.33 15.95
C GLU A 112 17.20 -10.60 15.15
N LEU A 113 16.22 -11.04 14.37
CA LEU A 113 16.36 -12.24 13.55
C LEU A 113 17.46 -12.03 12.49
N SER A 114 18.28 -13.06 12.26
CA SER A 114 19.33 -13.01 11.23
C SER A 114 18.77 -12.66 9.84
N THR A 115 17.57 -13.14 9.53
CA THR A 115 16.86 -12.83 8.29
C THR A 115 16.48 -11.34 8.17
N THR A 116 16.20 -10.66 9.28
CA THR A 116 15.98 -9.21 9.29
C THR A 116 17.29 -8.47 8.99
N ILE A 117 18.39 -8.88 9.62
CA ILE A 117 19.72 -8.30 9.41
C ILE A 117 20.16 -8.47 7.94
N GLU A 118 20.00 -9.67 7.38
CA GLU A 118 20.27 -9.97 5.97
C GLU A 118 19.37 -9.14 5.04
N SER A 119 18.09 -8.97 5.38
CA SER A 119 17.15 -8.17 4.59
C SER A 119 17.55 -6.69 4.53
N VAL A 120 17.92 -6.08 5.67
CA VAL A 120 18.36 -4.68 5.69
C VAL A 120 19.70 -4.52 4.96
N THR A 121 20.63 -5.44 5.18
CA THR A 121 21.96 -5.42 4.55
C THR A 121 21.86 -5.55 3.03
N SER A 122 21.06 -6.48 2.51
CA SER A 122 20.86 -6.63 1.05
C SER A 122 20.15 -5.43 0.41
N ARG A 123 19.28 -4.75 1.15
CA ARG A 123 18.59 -3.55 0.66
C ARG A 123 19.46 -2.30 0.70
N TYR A 124 20.45 -2.25 1.59
CA TYR A 124 21.38 -1.13 1.71
C TYR A 124 22.07 -0.80 0.38
N GLU A 125 22.54 -1.80 -0.36
CA GLU A 125 23.23 -1.60 -1.65
C GLU A 125 22.38 -0.81 -2.65
N ASN A 126 21.06 -1.03 -2.66
CA ASN A 126 20.12 -0.33 -3.53
C ASN A 126 19.75 1.08 -3.03
N CYS A 127 20.19 1.44 -1.82
CA CYS A 127 19.82 2.68 -1.14
C CYS A 127 20.99 3.67 -0.96
N VAL A 128 22.22 3.27 -1.28
CA VAL A 128 23.42 4.10 -1.07
C VAL A 128 23.33 5.46 -1.78
N ASN A 129 22.80 5.48 -3.01
CA ASN A 129 22.75 6.69 -3.85
C ASN A 129 21.36 7.34 -3.89
N VAL A 130 20.47 7.00 -2.96
CA VAL A 130 19.11 7.54 -2.91
C VAL A 130 19.07 8.84 -2.12
N ASP A 131 18.49 9.89 -2.71
CA ASP A 131 18.26 11.15 -2.00
C ASP A 131 17.26 10.95 -0.85
N ARG A 132 17.77 11.03 0.37
CA ARG A 132 17.00 10.82 1.61
C ARG A 132 16.10 12.00 1.98
N ASN A 133 16.29 13.15 1.35
CA ASN A 133 15.42 14.32 1.52
C ASN A 133 14.18 14.27 0.61
N THR A 134 14.09 13.25 -0.27
CA THR A 134 12.93 13.06 -1.13
C THR A 134 11.66 12.89 -0.30
N ILE A 135 10.73 13.82 -0.48
CA ILE A 135 9.39 13.77 0.13
C ILE A 135 8.55 12.76 -0.67
N TYR A 136 8.77 11.47 -0.39
CA TYR A 136 8.19 10.39 -1.19
C TYR A 136 6.66 10.40 -1.18
N VAL A 137 6.02 10.91 -0.11
CA VAL A 137 4.55 10.99 -0.04
C VAL A 137 4.00 11.96 -1.08
N ASP A 138 4.65 13.10 -1.27
CA ASP A 138 4.24 14.09 -2.28
C ASP A 138 4.40 13.53 -3.70
N LEU A 139 5.50 12.82 -3.96
CA LEU A 139 5.71 12.18 -5.27
C LEU A 139 4.73 11.05 -5.54
N LEU A 140 4.40 10.24 -4.53
CA LEU A 140 3.34 9.23 -4.66
C LEU A 140 2.00 9.89 -4.95
N LEU A 141 1.67 10.97 -4.23
CA LEU A 141 0.43 11.73 -4.43
C LEU A 141 0.37 12.34 -5.84
N GLU A 142 1.47 12.90 -6.32
CA GLU A 142 1.57 13.42 -7.69
C GLU A 142 1.36 12.31 -8.73
N ALA A 143 2.06 11.18 -8.59
CA ALA A 143 1.90 10.05 -9.50
C ALA A 143 0.46 9.50 -9.49
N SER A 144 -0.16 9.40 -8.32
CA SER A 144 -1.56 8.99 -8.17
C SER A 144 -2.53 9.96 -8.86
N LYS A 145 -2.33 11.27 -8.71
CA LYS A 145 -3.13 12.31 -9.41
C LYS A 145 -3.02 12.22 -10.93
N LYS A 146 -1.89 11.70 -11.42
CA LYS A 146 -1.65 11.42 -12.85
C LYS A 146 -2.09 10.01 -13.28
N GLY A 147 -2.79 9.26 -12.42
CA GLY A 147 -3.39 7.97 -12.76
C GLY A 147 -2.52 6.74 -12.44
N SER A 148 -1.43 6.89 -11.69
CA SER A 148 -0.62 5.72 -11.27
C SER A 148 -1.36 4.89 -10.21
N ASP A 149 -1.96 3.78 -10.65
CA ASP A 149 -2.60 2.78 -9.78
C ASP A 149 -1.60 2.14 -8.80
N ASP A 150 -0.36 1.98 -9.25
CA ASP A 150 0.78 1.54 -8.45
C ASP A 150 1.14 2.49 -7.30
N ALA A 151 1.12 3.80 -7.56
CA ALA A 151 1.39 4.80 -6.52
C ALA A 151 0.27 4.82 -5.48
N ILE A 152 -0.98 4.67 -5.91
CA ILE A 152 -2.14 4.54 -5.01
C ILE A 152 -1.94 3.34 -4.09
N ASP A 153 -1.53 2.20 -4.63
CA ASP A 153 -1.31 0.99 -3.82
C ASP A 153 -0.33 1.25 -2.66
N ILE A 154 0.76 1.99 -2.92
CA ILE A 154 1.71 2.41 -1.87
C ILE A 154 1.08 3.42 -0.90
N LEU A 155 0.34 4.43 -1.37
CA LEU A 155 -0.34 5.41 -0.50
C LEU A 155 -1.26 4.72 0.51
N TRP A 156 -1.91 3.63 0.12
CA TRP A 156 -2.78 2.84 1.00
C TRP A 156 -2.03 1.98 2.02
N PHE A 157 -0.74 1.72 1.81
CA PHE A 157 0.11 1.05 2.80
C PHE A 157 0.71 1.99 3.84
N LEU A 158 0.70 3.30 3.61
CA LEU A 158 1.26 4.28 4.55
C LEU A 158 0.43 4.32 5.83
N ASN A 159 1.09 4.11 6.97
CA ASN A 159 0.48 4.36 8.27
C ASN A 159 0.74 5.80 8.73
N ASN A 160 0.15 6.20 9.86
CA ASN A 160 0.30 7.57 10.39
C ASN A 160 1.76 7.95 10.64
N LYS A 161 2.64 7.01 11.05
CA LYS A 161 4.07 7.30 11.23
C LYS A 161 4.73 7.62 9.89
N ASP A 162 4.45 6.83 8.86
CA ASP A 162 4.96 7.06 7.51
C ASP A 162 4.46 8.40 6.95
N LEU A 163 3.20 8.78 7.22
CA LEU A 163 2.65 10.08 6.77
C LEU A 163 3.24 11.26 7.55
N ILE A 164 3.34 11.17 8.87
CA ILE A 164 3.90 12.25 9.71
C ILE A 164 5.36 12.50 9.33
N GLN A 165 6.16 11.45 9.17
CA GLN A 165 7.55 11.58 8.74
C GLN A 165 7.62 12.07 7.29
N GLY A 166 6.88 11.41 6.39
CA GLY A 166 6.96 11.65 4.96
C GLY A 166 6.41 12.99 4.50
N LEU A 167 5.56 13.66 5.29
CA LEU A 167 5.04 15.01 5.05
C LEU A 167 5.66 16.07 5.98
N GLY A 168 6.65 15.71 6.81
CA GLY A 168 7.32 16.65 7.70
C GLY A 168 6.43 17.24 8.80
N LEU A 169 5.43 16.50 9.27
CA LEU A 169 4.40 16.99 10.20
C LEU A 169 4.78 16.87 11.68
N GLY A 170 6.00 16.42 12.00
CA GLY A 170 6.40 16.06 13.36
C GLY A 170 6.39 17.20 14.39
N SER A 171 6.37 18.46 13.94
CA SER A 171 6.32 19.65 14.79
C SER A 171 4.91 20.20 15.04
N LEU A 172 3.90 19.67 14.35
CA LEU A 172 2.52 20.14 14.47
C LEU A 172 1.90 19.76 15.81
N SER A 173 0.96 20.58 16.27
CA SER A 173 0.11 20.23 17.41
C SER A 173 -0.79 19.04 17.08
N ARG A 174 -1.37 18.43 18.11
CA ARG A 174 -2.28 17.29 17.95
C ARG A 174 -3.46 17.63 17.03
N ASP A 175 -4.07 18.80 17.19
CA ASP A 175 -5.26 19.18 16.42
C ASP A 175 -4.89 19.44 14.95
N GLU A 176 -3.76 20.10 14.70
CA GLU A 176 -3.23 20.30 13.34
C GLU A 176 -2.86 18.96 12.68
N LEU A 177 -2.26 18.03 13.42
CA LEU A 177 -1.97 16.68 12.91
C LEU A 177 -3.24 15.94 12.49
N VAL A 178 -4.29 16.00 13.33
CA VAL A 178 -5.57 15.37 13.01
C VAL A 178 -6.19 15.98 11.77
N GLU A 179 -6.12 17.30 11.62
CA GLU A 179 -6.62 18.00 10.43
C GLU A 179 -5.86 17.56 9.17
N GLN A 180 -4.53 17.59 9.20
CA GLN A 180 -3.70 17.21 8.04
C GLN A 180 -3.92 15.74 7.62
N LEU A 181 -3.96 14.81 8.58
CA LEU A 181 -4.20 13.39 8.28
C LEU A 181 -5.64 13.13 7.78
N THR A 182 -6.61 13.91 8.27
CA THR A 182 -8.00 13.84 7.79
C THR A 182 -8.08 14.30 6.34
N ASN A 183 -7.48 15.45 6.03
CA ASN A 183 -7.45 16.01 4.68
C ASN A 183 -6.75 15.06 3.71
N PHE A 184 -5.60 14.51 4.10
CA PHE A 184 -4.90 13.50 3.31
C PHE A 184 -5.76 12.24 3.08
N THR A 185 -6.50 11.80 4.10
CA THR A 185 -7.39 10.63 3.96
C THR A 185 -8.50 10.91 2.97
N VAL A 186 -9.18 12.05 3.04
CA VAL A 186 -10.20 12.46 2.07
C VAL A 186 -9.62 12.46 0.67
N GLU A 187 -8.50 13.17 0.46
CA GLU A 187 -7.85 13.25 -0.84
C GLU A 187 -7.49 11.85 -1.36
N LYS A 188 -6.87 11.00 -0.54
CA LYS A 188 -6.51 9.61 -0.90
C LYS A 188 -7.73 8.84 -1.43
N TYR A 189 -8.89 8.93 -0.79
CA TYR A 189 -10.10 8.27 -1.30
C TYR A 189 -10.51 8.83 -2.65
N GLU A 190 -10.59 10.16 -2.81
CA GLU A 190 -11.01 10.81 -4.06
C GLU A 190 -10.16 10.43 -5.27
N ILE A 191 -8.82 10.46 -5.15
CA ILE A 191 -7.93 10.03 -6.25
C ILE A 191 -8.03 8.52 -6.50
N THR A 192 -8.27 7.72 -5.46
CA THR A 192 -8.46 6.28 -5.63
C THR A 192 -9.74 5.98 -6.39
N GLU A 193 -10.85 6.66 -6.07
CA GLU A 193 -12.11 6.53 -6.80
C GLU A 193 -11.96 6.94 -8.26
N LYS A 194 -11.26 8.06 -8.51
CA LYS A 194 -11.00 8.51 -9.88
C LYS A 194 -10.19 7.48 -10.67
N THR A 195 -9.11 6.95 -10.11
CA THR A 195 -8.27 5.96 -10.82
C THR A 195 -8.97 4.61 -10.97
N ALA A 196 -9.79 4.20 -10.01
CA ALA A 196 -10.64 3.01 -10.13
C ALA A 196 -11.59 3.11 -11.34
N LEU A 197 -12.19 4.28 -11.58
CA LEU A 197 -13.06 4.52 -12.73
C LEU A 197 -12.32 4.53 -14.08
N LEU A 198 -11.00 4.71 -14.06
CA LEU A 198 -10.13 4.61 -15.25
C LEU A 198 -9.56 3.20 -15.46
N GLY A 199 -10.01 2.21 -14.68
CA GLY A 199 -9.56 0.83 -14.79
C GLY A 199 -8.41 0.42 -13.87
N GLY A 200 -8.07 1.24 -12.87
CA GLY A 200 -7.11 0.86 -11.83
C GLY A 200 -7.64 -0.24 -10.93
N GLU A 201 -7.34 -1.51 -11.23
CA GLU A 201 -7.81 -2.66 -10.45
C GLU A 201 -7.27 -2.66 -9.02
N LYS A 202 -6.05 -2.16 -8.77
CA LYS A 202 -5.54 -2.01 -7.40
C LYS A 202 -6.34 -0.96 -6.65
N SER A 203 -6.65 0.17 -7.29
CA SER A 203 -7.53 1.20 -6.73
C SER A 203 -8.89 0.64 -6.36
N ILE A 204 -9.52 -0.16 -7.23
CA ILE A 204 -10.80 -0.81 -6.93
C ILE A 204 -10.66 -1.72 -5.69
N LEU A 205 -9.64 -2.58 -5.64
CA LEU A 205 -9.38 -3.45 -4.49
C LEU A 205 -9.14 -2.66 -3.18
N ARG A 206 -8.45 -1.52 -3.28
CA ARG A 206 -8.23 -0.62 -2.14
C ARG A 206 -9.53 0.00 -1.64
N LEU A 207 -10.43 0.42 -2.52
CA LEU A 207 -11.74 0.95 -2.13
C LEU A 207 -12.64 -0.12 -1.50
N ILE A 208 -12.63 -1.34 -2.05
CA ILE A 208 -13.37 -2.47 -1.46
C ILE A 208 -12.95 -2.67 0.00
N GLN A 209 -11.64 -2.68 0.28
CA GLN A 209 -11.14 -2.84 1.65
C GLN A 209 -11.33 -1.59 2.50
N GLY A 210 -11.05 -0.42 1.94
CA GLY A 210 -11.13 0.87 2.61
C GLY A 210 -12.53 1.12 3.16
N TYR A 211 -13.55 1.02 2.31
CA TYR A 211 -14.93 1.24 2.72
C TYR A 211 -15.46 0.23 3.74
N ARG A 212 -14.86 -0.96 3.84
CA ARG A 212 -15.18 -1.92 4.93
C ARG A 212 -14.65 -1.47 6.28
N GLN A 213 -13.62 -0.63 6.29
CA GLN A 213 -12.96 -0.17 7.50
C GLN A 213 -13.42 1.23 7.88
N PHE A 214 -13.49 2.15 6.91
CA PHE A 214 -13.76 3.56 7.11
C PHE A 214 -14.17 4.26 5.81
N ASP A 215 -15.18 5.11 5.86
CA ASP A 215 -15.61 6.02 4.82
C ASP A 215 -15.45 7.45 5.36
N PRO A 216 -14.60 8.29 4.75
CA PRO A 216 -14.39 9.65 5.24
C PRO A 216 -15.66 10.51 5.21
N ALA A 217 -16.63 10.21 4.34
CA ALA A 217 -17.87 10.97 4.25
C ALA A 217 -18.83 10.69 5.43
N THR A 218 -18.86 9.44 5.91
CA THR A 218 -19.78 9.03 6.99
C THR A 218 -19.09 8.88 8.34
N GLN A 219 -17.76 8.91 8.37
CA GLN A 219 -16.92 8.60 9.53
C GLN A 219 -17.16 7.20 10.12
N GLY A 220 -17.65 6.27 9.30
CA GLY A 220 -17.97 4.90 9.67
C GLY A 220 -17.71 3.93 8.53
N GLN A 221 -18.13 2.68 8.67
CA GLN A 221 -18.03 1.70 7.58
C GLN A 221 -19.10 1.98 6.53
N SER A 222 -18.78 1.68 5.26
CA SER A 222 -19.71 1.76 4.13
C SER A 222 -19.69 0.44 3.37
N PHE A 223 -20.47 -0.54 3.84
CA PHE A 223 -20.56 -1.84 3.17
C PHE A 223 -21.22 -1.74 1.80
N GLU A 224 -22.14 -0.78 1.61
CA GLU A 224 -22.79 -0.52 0.33
C GLU A 224 -21.76 -0.08 -0.72
N LYS A 225 -20.91 0.91 -0.43
CA LYS A 225 -19.82 1.32 -1.34
C LYS A 225 -18.80 0.20 -1.57
N SER A 226 -18.43 -0.53 -0.52
CA SER A 226 -17.52 -1.67 -0.65
C SER A 226 -18.06 -2.73 -1.60
N LEU A 227 -19.35 -3.08 -1.48
CA LEU A 227 -20.00 -4.05 -2.35
C LEU A 227 -20.18 -3.49 -3.77
N ALA A 228 -20.47 -2.19 -3.91
CA ALA A 228 -20.57 -1.55 -5.22
C ALA A 228 -19.25 -1.64 -6.01
N TYR A 229 -18.11 -1.29 -5.38
CA TYR A 229 -16.79 -1.47 -5.99
C TYR A 229 -16.42 -2.95 -6.21
N THR A 230 -16.97 -3.87 -5.41
CA THR A 230 -16.80 -5.31 -5.63
C THR A 230 -17.50 -5.75 -6.90
N TYR A 231 -18.73 -5.28 -7.16
CA TYR A 231 -19.43 -5.53 -8.41
C TYR A 231 -18.71 -4.90 -9.60
N LEU A 232 -18.23 -3.65 -9.46
CA LEU A 232 -17.43 -3.02 -10.50
C LEU A 232 -16.25 -3.92 -10.91
N LEU A 233 -15.47 -4.42 -9.94
CA LEU A 233 -14.33 -5.29 -10.24
C LEU A 233 -14.74 -6.58 -10.94
N LEU A 234 -15.82 -7.24 -10.48
CA LEU A 234 -16.32 -8.48 -11.07
C LEU A 234 -16.71 -8.32 -12.54
N GLU A 235 -17.28 -7.16 -12.89
CA GLU A 235 -17.73 -6.86 -14.26
C GLU A 235 -16.59 -6.40 -15.19
N THR A 236 -15.52 -5.81 -14.63
CA THR A 236 -14.48 -5.15 -15.46
C THR A 236 -13.14 -5.89 -15.52
N THR A 237 -12.85 -6.75 -14.54
CA THR A 237 -11.59 -7.50 -14.48
C THR A 237 -11.52 -8.58 -15.54
N SER A 238 -10.34 -8.72 -16.15
CA SER A 238 -9.98 -9.90 -16.93
C SER A 238 -8.97 -10.79 -16.21
N ASP A 239 -8.53 -10.39 -15.02
CA ASP A 239 -7.60 -11.13 -14.18
C ASP A 239 -8.36 -12.09 -13.24
N ASP A 240 -8.04 -13.37 -13.35
CA ASP A 240 -8.72 -14.44 -12.61
C ASP A 240 -8.49 -14.35 -11.09
N ASP A 241 -7.33 -13.84 -10.65
CA ASP A 241 -7.00 -13.70 -9.23
C ASP A 241 -7.85 -12.58 -8.60
N ASN A 242 -7.93 -11.44 -9.29
CA ASN A 242 -8.76 -10.31 -8.92
C ASN A 242 -10.24 -10.69 -8.96
N TYR A 243 -10.69 -11.45 -9.96
CA TYR A 243 -12.04 -11.98 -10.02
C TYR A 243 -12.36 -12.84 -8.79
N ARG A 244 -11.52 -13.83 -8.47
CA ARG A 244 -11.73 -14.71 -7.31
C ARG A 244 -11.74 -13.93 -5.99
N ARG A 245 -10.87 -12.92 -5.87
CA ARG A 245 -10.82 -12.05 -4.70
C ARG A 245 -12.11 -11.22 -4.56
N ALA A 246 -12.61 -10.67 -5.66
CA ALA A 246 -13.86 -9.92 -5.69
C ALA A 246 -15.07 -10.82 -5.35
N ASP A 247 -15.13 -12.02 -5.91
CA ASP A 247 -16.20 -12.98 -5.62
C ASP A 247 -16.25 -13.36 -4.13
N TRP A 248 -15.07 -13.56 -3.52
CA TRP A 248 -14.96 -13.76 -2.08
C TRP A 248 -15.48 -12.56 -1.28
N PHE A 249 -15.13 -11.33 -1.68
CA PHE A 249 -15.63 -10.12 -1.02
C PHE A 249 -17.15 -10.00 -1.13
N LYS A 250 -17.73 -10.26 -2.30
CA LYS A 250 -19.18 -10.26 -2.53
C LYS A 250 -19.87 -11.22 -1.56
N ALA A 251 -19.42 -12.48 -1.51
CA ALA A 251 -19.98 -13.48 -0.62
C ALA A 251 -19.80 -13.13 0.87
N SER A 252 -18.69 -12.49 1.25
CA SER A 252 -18.41 -12.05 2.62
C SER A 252 -19.32 -10.88 3.05
N LEU A 253 -19.49 -9.89 2.17
CA LEU A 253 -20.29 -8.69 2.42
C LEU A 253 -21.78 -9.00 2.48
N GLN A 254 -22.30 -9.75 1.49
CA GLN A 254 -23.72 -10.08 1.41
C GLN A 254 -24.23 -10.90 2.61
N LYS A 255 -23.35 -11.64 3.30
CA LYS A 255 -23.71 -12.34 4.55
C LYS A 255 -24.01 -11.41 5.73
N ARG A 256 -23.59 -10.15 5.65
CA ARG A 256 -23.67 -9.16 6.74
C ARG A 256 -24.58 -7.98 6.42
N MET A 257 -25.06 -7.89 5.19
CA MET A 257 -25.90 -6.80 4.69
C MET A 257 -27.36 -7.24 4.59
N THR A 258 -28.26 -6.29 4.76
CA THR A 258 -29.68 -6.42 4.49
C THR A 258 -29.95 -6.40 2.98
N LEU A 259 -31.14 -6.82 2.57
CA LEU A 259 -31.55 -6.78 1.16
C LEU A 259 -31.60 -5.35 0.62
N ASP A 260 -32.00 -4.38 1.44
CA ASP A 260 -32.04 -2.96 1.05
C ASP A 260 -30.63 -2.41 0.81
N GLU A 261 -29.68 -2.68 1.71
CA GLU A 261 -28.27 -2.30 1.53
C GLU A 261 -27.65 -2.96 0.28
N ILE A 262 -27.99 -4.23 0.01
CA ILE A 262 -27.54 -4.92 -1.21
C ILE A 262 -28.13 -4.25 -2.45
N SER A 263 -29.42 -3.89 -2.41
CA SER A 263 -30.09 -3.20 -3.51
C SER A 263 -29.46 -1.82 -3.76
N HIS A 264 -29.14 -1.06 -2.72
CA HIS A 264 -28.44 0.22 -2.86
C HIS A 264 -27.04 0.03 -3.45
N ALA A 265 -26.29 -0.99 -3.00
CA ALA A 265 -24.98 -1.30 -3.55
C ALA A 265 -25.04 -1.65 -5.05
N THR A 266 -26.09 -2.34 -5.49
CA THR A 266 -26.33 -2.64 -6.91
C THR A 266 -26.58 -1.36 -7.70
N VAL A 267 -27.44 -0.46 -7.22
CA VAL A 267 -27.68 0.85 -7.88
C VAL A 267 -26.39 1.66 -7.99
N LEU A 268 -25.59 1.71 -6.91
CA LEU A 268 -24.31 2.39 -6.92
C LEU A 268 -23.33 1.75 -7.92
N ALA A 269 -23.31 0.42 -8.04
CA ALA A 269 -22.46 -0.28 -9.01
C ALA A 269 -22.85 0.07 -10.45
N ASP A 270 -24.16 0.14 -10.76
CA ASP A 270 -24.63 0.55 -12.08
C ASP A 270 -24.18 1.98 -12.41
N GLU A 271 -24.25 2.91 -11.44
CA GLU A 271 -23.74 4.27 -11.61
C GLU A 271 -22.21 4.32 -11.82
N LEU A 272 -21.45 3.46 -11.15
CA LEU A 272 -20.00 3.36 -11.32
C LEU A 272 -19.67 2.80 -12.71
N LEU A 273 -20.37 1.76 -13.17
CA LEU A 273 -20.19 1.15 -14.50
C LEU A 273 -20.46 2.16 -15.62
N LEU A 274 -21.46 3.03 -15.46
CA LEU A 274 -21.74 4.11 -16.43
C LEU A 274 -20.59 5.13 -16.53
N LYS A 275 -19.83 5.33 -15.45
CA LYS A 275 -18.69 6.25 -15.38
C LYS A 275 -17.36 5.57 -15.72
N TYR A 276 -17.33 4.24 -15.76
CA TYR A 276 -16.13 3.46 -15.97
C TYR A 276 -15.65 3.61 -17.42
N GLN A 277 -14.39 4.01 -17.59
CA GLN A 277 -13.76 4.24 -18.89
C GLN A 277 -12.43 3.49 -18.92
N LYS A 278 -12.37 2.35 -19.60
CA LYS A 278 -11.17 1.48 -19.66
C LYS A 278 -10.08 2.00 -20.61
N ASP A 279 -10.15 3.24 -21.05
CA ASP A 279 -9.27 3.76 -22.10
C ASP A 279 -8.36 4.88 -21.57
N TYR A 280 -7.30 4.46 -20.86
CA TYR A 280 -6.05 5.21 -20.68
C TYR A 280 -4.84 4.27 -20.70
#